data_AF-A0A1V2NW63-F1
#
_entry.id   AF-A0A1V2NW63-F1
#
_cell.length_a   1.000
_cell.length_b   1.000
_cell.length_c   1.000
_cell.angle_alpha   90.00
_cell.angle_beta   90.00
_cell.angle_gamma   90.00
#
_symmetry.space_group_name_H-M   'P 1'
#
loop_
_entity.id
_entity.type
_entity.pdbx_description
1 polymer ?
#
loop_
_entity_poly.entity_id
_entity_poly.type
_entity_poly.pdbx_seq_one_letter_code
_entity_poly.pdbx_strand_id
1 'polypeptide(L)'
;MIKRFTDDGSTTLVALAGVAVGVIAVLLTWLVVLTMNKAEPVRDSSAPARDSTPPAAASAPAIVPPTATVTVAPRPTATVPRPGDVRGLPGGLFCRDLKARGYSYVAAVDYWRGEGQPNQMDADRNGIPCETVYARSDVGQYWRGREVRAVASVPVNLFCRDLVAMGASYGESVTYWWYSGMPTRMDADGNGIPCETVYSAVVVNAFWRQ
;
A
#
# COMPACT_ATOMS: atom_id res chain seq x y z
N MET A 1 -59.47 -33.38 -47.64
CA MET A 1 -59.84 -32.42 -46.57
C MET A 1 -59.27 -32.97 -45.26
N ILE A 2 -58.05 -32.59 -44.91
CA ILE A 2 -57.37 -33.03 -43.67
C ILE A 2 -56.92 -31.75 -42.96
N LYS A 3 -57.55 -31.47 -41.82
CA LYS A 3 -57.35 -30.26 -41.02
C LYS A 3 -56.23 -30.54 -40.02
N ARG A 4 -55.05 -29.94 -40.21
CA ARG A 4 -53.97 -29.93 -39.21
C ARG A 4 -54.30 -28.88 -38.16
N PHE A 5 -54.52 -29.32 -36.93
CA PHE A 5 -54.37 -28.49 -35.73
C PHE A 5 -52.94 -28.68 -35.25
N THR A 6 -52.20 -27.59 -35.08
CA THR A 6 -50.89 -27.59 -34.44
C THR A 6 -50.98 -26.64 -33.25
N ASP A 7 -50.55 -27.17 -32.10
CA ASP A 7 -50.51 -26.57 -30.78
C ASP A 7 -49.84 -25.20 -30.72
N ASP A 8 -50.55 -24.23 -30.14
CA ASP A 8 -49.97 -23.03 -29.53
C ASP A 8 -50.09 -23.18 -28.00
N GLY A 9 -48.99 -23.47 -27.32
CA GLY A 9 -49.05 -23.60 -25.86
C GLY A 9 -47.75 -23.96 -25.15
N SER A 10 -46.67 -23.20 -25.31
CA SER A 10 -45.56 -23.24 -24.33
C SER A 10 -44.53 -22.11 -24.51
N THR A 11 -44.92 -20.85 -24.23
CA THR A 11 -43.95 -19.71 -24.24
C THR A 11 -44.05 -18.79 -23.02
N THR A 12 -44.81 -19.16 -21.99
CA THR A 12 -45.03 -18.31 -20.80
C THR A 12 -44.36 -18.80 -19.51
N LEU A 13 -43.72 -19.97 -19.48
CA LEU A 13 -43.14 -20.54 -18.24
C LEU A 13 -41.67 -20.20 -17.96
N VAL A 14 -40.92 -19.68 -18.94
CA VAL A 14 -39.47 -19.41 -18.77
C VAL A 14 -39.19 -18.06 -18.07
N ALA A 15 -40.14 -17.13 -18.06
CA ALA A 15 -39.94 -15.79 -17.50
C ALA A 15 -40.00 -15.73 -15.95
N LEU A 16 -40.62 -16.71 -15.28
CA LEU A 16 -40.79 -16.68 -13.82
C LEU A 16 -39.66 -17.36 -13.02
N ALA A 17 -38.90 -18.27 -13.65
CA ALA A 17 -37.80 -18.97 -12.97
C ALA A 17 -36.55 -18.10 -12.72
N GLY A 18 -36.30 -17.10 -13.58
CA GLY A 18 -35.14 -16.21 -13.43
C GLY A 18 -35.25 -15.23 -12.27
N VAL A 19 -36.47 -14.78 -11.95
CA VAL A 19 -36.70 -13.78 -10.89
C VAL A 19 -36.45 -14.37 -9.50
N ALA A 20 -36.84 -15.64 -9.27
CA ALA A 20 -36.64 -16.31 -7.98
C ALA A 20 -35.14 -16.50 -7.64
N VAL A 21 -34.30 -16.83 -8.63
CA VAL A 21 -32.86 -17.03 -8.43
C VAL A 21 -32.15 -15.70 -8.13
N GLY A 22 -32.54 -14.62 -8.82
CA GLY A 22 -31.98 -13.29 -8.58
C GLY A 22 -32.24 -12.77 -7.17
N VAL A 23 -33.46 -12.92 -6.65
CA VAL A 23 -33.83 -12.48 -5.30
C VAL A 23 -33.06 -13.27 -4.22
N ILE A 24 -32.88 -14.58 -4.40
CA ILE A 24 -32.12 -15.42 -3.46
C ILE A 24 -30.64 -15.00 -3.43
N ALA A 25 -30.02 -14.69 -4.56
CA ALA A 25 -28.62 -14.25 -4.62
C ALA A 25 -28.41 -12.89 -3.91
N VAL A 26 -29.35 -11.96 -4.05
CA VAL A 26 -29.31 -10.66 -3.36
C VAL A 26 -29.51 -10.83 -1.85
N LEU A 27 -30.41 -11.71 -1.42
CA LEU A 27 -30.61 -11.99 0.00
C LEU A 27 -29.40 -12.67 0.64
N LEU A 28 -28.75 -13.59 -0.06
CA LEU A 28 -27.54 -14.27 0.44
C LEU A 28 -26.35 -13.30 0.54
N THR A 29 -26.16 -12.42 -0.44
CA THR A 29 -25.11 -11.38 -0.39
C THR A 29 -25.36 -10.38 0.73
N TRP A 30 -26.62 -9.96 0.94
CA TRP A 30 -26.99 -9.10 2.07
C TRP A 30 -26.78 -9.77 3.43
N LEU A 31 -27.08 -11.07 3.55
CA LEU A 31 -26.85 -11.85 4.78
C LEU A 31 -25.36 -11.92 5.15
N VAL A 32 -24.47 -12.11 4.16
CA VAL A 32 -23.01 -12.15 4.38
C VAL A 32 -22.47 -10.80 4.87
N VAL A 33 -22.97 -9.69 4.34
CA VAL A 33 -22.57 -8.34 4.82
C VAL A 33 -23.03 -8.12 6.27
N LEU A 34 -24.20 -8.64 6.65
CA LEU A 34 -24.69 -8.53 8.02
C LEU A 34 -23.90 -9.39 9.02
N THR A 35 -23.43 -10.58 8.62
CA THR A 35 -22.65 -11.44 9.52
C THR A 35 -21.23 -10.94 9.74
N MET A 36 -20.63 -10.21 8.80
CA MET A 36 -19.29 -9.63 8.96
C MET A 36 -19.26 -8.30 9.74
N ASN A 37 -20.42 -7.68 10.03
CA ASN A 37 -20.51 -6.42 10.78
C ASN A 37 -20.77 -6.59 12.29
N LYS A 38 -20.76 -7.81 12.83
CA LYS A 38 -20.75 -8.03 14.29
C LYS A 38 -19.32 -7.98 14.84
N ALA A 39 -18.77 -6.76 14.91
CA ALA A 39 -17.66 -6.47 15.82
C ALA A 39 -18.25 -6.13 17.20
N GLU A 40 -17.82 -6.85 18.22
CA GLU A 40 -18.31 -6.72 19.60
C GLU A 40 -17.93 -5.36 20.23
N PRO A 41 -18.75 -4.83 21.15
CA PRO A 41 -18.44 -3.61 21.89
C PRO A 41 -17.49 -3.88 23.06
N VAL A 42 -16.42 -3.08 23.09
CA VAL A 42 -15.65 -2.54 24.24
C VAL A 42 -16.00 -3.09 25.63
N ARG A 43 -14.99 -3.67 26.30
CA ARG A 43 -14.86 -3.59 27.76
C ARG A 43 -13.72 -2.65 28.13
N ASP A 44 -14.11 -1.50 28.66
CA ASP A 44 -13.29 -0.69 29.55
C ASP A 44 -12.90 -1.49 30.79
N SER A 45 -11.65 -1.41 31.20
CA SER A 45 -11.26 -1.60 32.60
C SER A 45 -10.06 -0.74 32.93
N SER A 46 -10.36 0.22 33.79
CA SER A 46 -9.57 1.29 34.36
C SER A 46 -8.28 0.84 35.05
N ALA A 47 -7.26 1.71 35.01
CA ALA A 47 -6.15 1.74 35.96
C ALA A 47 -6.67 2.07 37.39
N PRO A 48 -5.92 1.78 38.49
CA PRO A 48 -4.86 2.72 38.89
C PRO A 48 -3.64 2.14 39.67
N ALA A 49 -2.55 2.92 39.62
CA ALA A 49 -1.62 3.32 40.71
C ALA A 49 -0.65 2.34 41.42
N ARG A 50 0.63 2.76 41.37
CA ARG A 50 1.71 2.79 42.40
C ARG A 50 2.36 1.46 42.83
N ASP A 51 3.68 1.40 42.72
CA ASP A 51 4.52 1.42 43.93
C ASP A 51 5.98 1.84 43.67
N SER A 52 6.50 2.64 44.60
CA SER A 52 7.87 3.12 44.70
C SER A 52 8.60 2.33 45.78
N THR A 53 9.77 1.76 45.48
CA THR A 53 10.70 1.26 46.50
C THR A 53 12.16 1.40 46.04
N PRO A 54 12.96 2.29 46.65
CA PRO A 54 14.35 2.04 47.05
C PRO A 54 14.39 1.71 48.56
N PRO A 55 15.45 1.14 49.18
CA PRO A 55 16.89 1.22 48.86
C PRO A 55 17.69 -0.09 49.12
N ALA A 56 19.01 -0.09 48.85
CA ALA A 56 20.05 -0.63 49.75
C ALA A 56 21.46 -0.42 49.15
N ALA A 57 22.29 0.32 49.87
CA ALA A 57 23.72 0.46 49.64
C ALA A 57 24.49 -0.39 50.67
N ALA A 58 25.61 -1.02 50.26
CA ALA A 58 26.82 -1.20 51.06
C ALA A 58 27.95 -1.86 50.23
N SER A 59 29.01 -1.08 49.98
CA SER A 59 30.48 -1.31 50.03
C SER A 59 31.01 -2.76 50.18
N ALA A 60 32.20 -3.22 49.75
CA ALA A 60 33.47 -2.82 49.08
C ALA A 60 34.38 -4.12 49.11
N PRO A 61 35.71 -4.21 48.79
CA PRO A 61 36.70 -3.27 48.23
C PRO A 61 37.66 -3.85 47.12
N ALA A 62 38.57 -2.96 46.65
CA ALA A 62 39.99 -3.16 46.23
C ALA A 62 40.41 -3.72 44.85
N ILE A 63 40.75 -2.76 43.96
CA ILE A 63 42.02 -2.54 43.22
C ILE A 63 42.81 -3.74 42.67
N VAL A 64 42.90 -3.82 41.33
CA VAL A 64 44.16 -4.05 40.56
C VAL A 64 44.03 -3.35 39.20
N PRO A 65 44.97 -2.50 38.74
CA PRO A 65 44.97 -1.98 37.37
C PRO A 65 45.88 -2.80 36.45
N PRO A 66 45.36 -3.40 35.36
CA PRO A 66 46.19 -3.78 34.23
C PRO A 66 46.03 -2.78 33.07
N THR A 67 47.17 -2.23 32.67
CA THR A 67 47.59 -1.64 31.40
C THR A 67 46.50 -1.47 30.32
N ALA A 68 46.10 -0.22 30.07
CA ALA A 68 45.25 0.15 28.95
C ALA A 68 46.04 0.08 27.62
N THR A 69 45.85 -0.99 26.86
CA THR A 69 46.20 -1.01 25.44
C THR A 69 45.18 -0.14 24.70
N VAL A 70 45.58 1.07 24.30
CA VAL A 70 44.75 1.94 23.46
C VAL A 70 44.76 1.38 22.04
N THR A 71 43.81 0.48 21.76
CA THR A 71 43.43 0.16 20.39
C THR A 71 42.77 1.41 19.81
N VAL A 72 43.52 2.17 19.01
CA VAL A 72 42.95 3.22 18.17
C VAL A 72 42.13 2.52 17.09
N ALA A 73 40.84 2.33 17.35
CA ALA A 73 39.89 1.93 16.33
C ALA A 73 39.89 3.01 15.23
N PRO A 74 40.01 2.65 13.94
CA PRO A 74 39.86 3.61 12.86
C PRO A 74 38.50 4.27 13.02
N ARG A 75 38.49 5.59 13.22
CA ARG A 75 37.26 6.38 13.25
C ARG A 75 36.59 6.16 11.88
N PRO A 76 35.43 5.48 11.81
CA PRO A 76 34.69 5.41 10.57
C PRO A 76 34.32 6.85 10.23
N THR A 77 34.90 7.37 9.16
CA THR A 77 34.49 8.65 8.60
C THR A 77 33.21 8.37 7.80
N ALA A 78 32.19 7.86 8.47
CA ALA A 78 30.86 7.78 7.91
C ALA A 78 30.31 9.19 7.98
N THR A 79 30.51 9.95 6.90
CA THR A 79 29.75 11.15 6.62
C THR A 79 28.28 10.77 6.80
N VAL A 80 27.66 11.23 7.89
CA VAL A 80 26.22 11.07 8.07
C VAL A 80 25.61 11.71 6.82
N PRO A 81 24.94 10.94 5.95
CA PRO A 81 24.40 11.51 4.73
C PRO A 81 23.47 12.63 5.15
N ARG A 82 23.56 13.75 4.43
CA ARG A 82 22.71 14.90 4.69
C ARG A 82 21.27 14.41 4.70
N PRO A 83 20.43 14.80 5.68
CA PRO A 83 19.02 14.43 5.69
C PRO A 83 18.40 14.78 4.34
N GLY A 84 18.15 13.76 3.51
CA GLY A 84 17.66 13.91 2.13
C GLY A 84 18.45 13.19 1.03
N ASP A 85 19.75 12.89 1.20
CA ASP A 85 20.48 12.08 0.20
C ASP A 85 20.50 10.60 0.58
N VAL A 86 19.79 9.79 -0.18
CA VAL A 86 19.64 8.35 0.04
C VAL A 86 20.52 7.49 -0.87
N ARG A 87 21.22 8.08 -1.86
CA ARG A 87 21.97 7.32 -2.87
C ARG A 87 23.20 6.61 -2.31
N GLY A 88 23.72 7.06 -1.17
CA GLY A 88 24.84 6.45 -0.47
C GLY A 88 24.44 5.44 0.61
N LEU A 89 23.14 5.16 0.78
CA LEU A 89 22.68 4.21 1.79
C LEU A 89 22.92 2.77 1.34
N PRO A 90 23.26 1.85 2.26
CA PRO A 90 23.31 0.44 1.94
C PRO A 90 21.91 -0.06 1.56
N GLY A 91 21.85 -1.05 0.67
CA GLY A 91 20.59 -1.70 0.31
C GLY A 91 19.98 -2.51 1.45
N GLY A 92 18.68 -2.82 1.32
CA GLY A 92 17.96 -3.68 2.27
C GLY A 92 17.52 -3.03 3.58
N LEU A 93 17.56 -1.70 3.71
CA LEU A 93 17.02 -1.00 4.88
C LEU A 93 15.50 -1.06 4.91
N PHE A 94 14.93 -1.11 6.11
CA PHE A 94 13.50 -0.99 6.34
C PHE A 94 13.11 0.46 6.62
N CYS A 95 11.82 0.76 6.49
CA CYS A 95 11.25 2.05 6.85
C CYS A 95 11.61 2.51 8.27
N ARG A 96 11.66 1.56 9.22
CA ARG A 96 12.05 1.83 10.61
C ARG A 96 13.48 2.35 10.72
N ASP A 97 14.39 1.82 9.91
CA ASP A 97 15.82 2.15 9.94
C ASP A 97 16.04 3.56 9.37
N LEU A 98 15.33 3.89 8.28
CA LEU A 98 15.35 5.22 7.68
C LEU A 98 14.80 6.26 8.67
N LYS A 99 13.67 5.98 9.33
CA LYS A 99 13.09 6.90 10.32
C LYS A 99 14.01 7.09 11.52
N ALA A 100 14.60 6.01 12.05
CA ALA A 100 15.55 6.07 13.17
C ALA A 100 16.81 6.88 12.85
N ARG A 101 17.21 6.93 11.57
CA ARG A 101 18.33 7.75 11.07
C ARG A 101 17.94 9.20 10.75
N GLY A 102 16.67 9.58 10.96
CA GLY A 102 16.18 10.95 10.74
C GLY A 102 15.85 11.29 9.30
N TYR A 103 15.68 10.30 8.42
CA TYR A 103 15.19 10.56 7.06
C TYR A 103 13.72 10.98 7.10
N SER A 104 13.35 11.85 6.16
CA SER A 104 11.95 12.24 5.94
C SER A 104 11.21 11.17 5.15
N TYR A 105 9.88 11.26 5.12
CA TYR A 105 9.06 10.37 4.30
C TYR A 105 9.44 10.45 2.82
N VAL A 106 9.70 11.67 2.30
CA VAL A 106 10.15 11.89 0.91
C VAL A 106 11.42 11.08 0.61
N ALA A 107 12.43 11.18 1.48
CA ALA A 107 13.67 10.43 1.32
C ALA A 107 13.44 8.90 1.41
N ALA A 108 12.52 8.46 2.27
CA ALA A 108 12.17 7.04 2.34
C ALA A 108 11.51 6.51 1.05
N VAL A 109 10.67 7.31 0.40
CA VAL A 109 10.10 6.98 -0.92
C VAL A 109 11.18 6.95 -2.00
N ASP A 110 12.12 7.90 -1.98
CA ASP A 110 13.25 7.91 -2.92
C ASP A 110 14.14 6.68 -2.76
N TYR A 111 14.42 6.28 -1.52
CA TYR A 111 15.18 5.06 -1.23
C TYR A 111 14.43 3.81 -1.71
N TRP A 112 13.14 3.69 -1.40
CA TRP A 112 12.29 2.59 -1.85
C TRP A 112 12.29 2.46 -3.38
N ARG A 113 12.17 3.57 -4.11
CA ARG A 113 12.25 3.58 -5.57
C ARG A 113 13.63 3.18 -6.08
N GLY A 114 14.69 3.69 -5.46
CA GLY A 114 16.08 3.37 -5.82
C GLY A 114 16.43 1.90 -5.65
N GLU A 115 15.84 1.25 -4.65
CA GLU A 115 16.03 -0.17 -4.34
C GLU A 115 15.10 -1.11 -5.14
N GLY A 116 14.34 -0.58 -6.11
CA GLY A 116 13.42 -1.40 -6.92
C GLY A 116 12.13 -1.78 -6.20
N GLN A 117 11.66 -0.94 -5.27
CA GLN A 117 10.38 -1.03 -4.59
C GLN A 117 10.18 -2.31 -3.74
N PRO A 118 11.09 -2.64 -2.81
CA PRO A 118 11.01 -3.88 -2.07
C PRO A 118 9.77 -3.96 -1.17
N ASN A 119 9.08 -5.10 -1.20
CA ASN A 119 7.88 -5.40 -0.38
C ASN A 119 8.09 -5.23 1.13
N GLN A 120 9.33 -5.31 1.61
CA GLN A 120 9.64 -5.13 3.03
C GLN A 120 9.44 -3.69 3.53
N MET A 121 9.35 -2.72 2.60
CA MET A 121 9.05 -1.33 2.90
C MET A 121 7.58 -0.98 2.63
N ASP A 122 6.89 -1.75 1.80
CA ASP A 122 5.47 -1.60 1.45
C ASP A 122 4.72 -2.85 1.92
N ALA A 123 4.37 -2.85 3.20
CA ALA A 123 3.94 -4.06 3.93
C ALA A 123 2.65 -4.66 3.38
N ASP A 124 1.73 -3.82 2.89
CA ASP A 124 0.46 -4.19 2.30
C ASP A 124 0.50 -4.19 0.76
N ARG A 125 1.64 -3.84 0.16
CA ARG A 125 1.89 -3.89 -1.30
C ARG A 125 0.87 -3.06 -2.06
N ASN A 126 0.60 -1.87 -1.55
CA ASN A 126 -0.37 -0.96 -2.16
C ASN A 126 0.32 0.13 -3.02
N GLY A 127 1.65 0.10 -3.11
CA GLY A 127 2.46 1.11 -3.80
C GLY A 127 2.84 2.30 -2.93
N ILE A 128 2.56 2.23 -1.62
CA ILE A 128 2.83 3.28 -0.64
C ILE A 128 3.77 2.71 0.43
N PRO A 129 5.08 2.95 0.34
CA PRO A 129 5.99 2.45 1.35
C PRO A 129 5.79 3.21 2.67
N CYS A 130 6.15 2.53 3.75
CA CYS A 130 6.40 3.10 5.06
C CYS A 130 5.21 3.76 5.78
N GLU A 131 3.97 3.50 5.35
CA GLU A 131 2.74 4.06 5.96
C GLU A 131 2.55 3.68 7.43
N THR A 132 3.06 2.52 7.81
CA THR A 132 3.01 2.03 9.19
C THR A 132 4.06 2.66 10.10
N VAL A 133 5.06 3.33 9.52
CA VAL A 133 6.22 3.87 10.24
C VAL A 133 6.22 5.40 10.27
N TYR A 134 5.87 6.07 9.17
CA TYR A 134 5.80 7.54 9.10
C TYR A 134 4.42 8.07 9.49
N ALA A 135 4.34 9.35 9.83
CA ALA A 135 3.06 9.96 10.20
C ALA A 135 2.14 10.02 8.97
N ARG A 136 0.84 9.76 9.19
CA ARG A 136 -0.16 9.86 8.11
C ARG A 136 -0.20 11.24 7.45
N SER A 137 0.13 12.30 8.18
CA SER A 137 0.25 13.65 7.62
C SER A 137 1.32 13.74 6.53
N ASP A 138 2.48 13.12 6.74
CA ASP A 138 3.61 13.18 5.82
C ASP A 138 3.33 12.31 4.57
N VAL A 139 2.72 11.15 4.81
CA VAL A 139 2.22 10.25 3.76
C VAL A 139 1.19 11.01 2.91
N GLY A 140 0.12 11.49 3.53
CA GLY A 140 -0.96 12.19 2.83
C GLY A 140 -0.51 13.48 2.14
N GLN A 141 0.46 14.21 2.69
CA GLN A 141 1.05 15.38 2.05
C GLN A 141 1.83 15.03 0.78
N TYR A 142 2.62 13.95 0.82
CA TYR A 142 3.39 13.50 -0.34
C TYR A 142 2.46 13.01 -1.46
N TRP A 143 1.46 12.21 -1.11
CA TRP A 143 0.53 11.64 -2.08
C TRP A 143 -0.61 12.60 -2.47
N ARG A 144 -0.82 13.69 -1.74
CA ARG A 144 -1.92 14.67 -1.93
C ARG A 144 -3.31 14.02 -2.00
N GLY A 145 -3.56 13.02 -1.15
CA GLY A 145 -4.81 12.24 -1.18
C GLY A 145 -4.94 11.30 -2.39
N ARG A 146 -3.87 11.13 -3.18
CA ARG A 146 -3.74 10.07 -4.20
C ARG A 146 -3.14 8.80 -3.60
N GLU A 147 -3.34 8.59 -2.30
CA GLU A 147 -3.09 7.31 -1.64
C GLU A 147 -3.89 6.29 -2.46
N VAL A 148 -3.17 5.37 -3.10
CA VAL A 148 -3.76 4.37 -3.98
C VAL A 148 -4.80 3.64 -3.17
N ARG A 149 -6.08 3.84 -3.48
CA ARG A 149 -7.16 3.06 -2.88
C ARG A 149 -6.83 1.61 -3.22
N ALA A 150 -6.34 0.89 -2.23
CA ALA A 150 -5.77 -0.45 -2.29
C ALA A 150 -5.85 -1.10 -3.68
N VAL A 151 -4.78 -0.95 -4.47
CA VAL A 151 -4.56 -1.75 -5.70
C VAL A 151 -4.58 -3.25 -5.40
N ALA A 152 -4.53 -3.63 -4.12
CA ALA A 152 -4.71 -4.99 -3.62
C ALA A 152 -6.01 -5.68 -4.10
N SER A 153 -6.97 -4.95 -4.69
CA SER A 153 -8.17 -5.52 -5.34
C SER A 153 -8.22 -5.40 -6.87
N VAL A 154 -7.21 -4.77 -7.48
CA VAL A 154 -7.14 -4.59 -8.92
C VAL A 154 -6.43 -5.80 -9.54
N PRO A 155 -7.03 -6.50 -10.53
CA PRO A 155 -6.37 -7.61 -11.20
C PRO A 155 -4.97 -7.26 -11.73
N VAL A 156 -4.06 -8.22 -11.68
CA VAL A 156 -2.75 -8.08 -12.34
C VAL A 156 -2.91 -8.18 -13.87
N ASN A 157 -1.93 -7.68 -14.61
CA ASN A 157 -1.88 -7.75 -16.09
C ASN A 157 -2.94 -6.95 -16.86
N LEU A 158 -3.47 -5.87 -16.27
CA LEU A 158 -4.38 -4.96 -16.96
C LEU A 158 -3.64 -4.09 -17.98
N PHE A 159 -4.39 -3.68 -19.00
CA PHE A 159 -4.05 -2.62 -19.93
C PHE A 159 -4.69 -1.30 -19.50
N CYS A 160 -4.21 -0.20 -20.08
CA CYS A 160 -4.78 1.13 -19.88
C CYS A 160 -6.29 1.20 -20.20
N ARG A 161 -6.75 0.43 -21.20
CA ARG A 161 -8.17 0.34 -21.55
C ARG A 161 -9.02 -0.30 -20.44
N ASP A 162 -8.51 -1.32 -19.78
CA ASP A 162 -9.24 -2.00 -18.71
C ASP A 162 -9.38 -1.09 -17.48
N LEU A 163 -8.32 -0.34 -17.15
CA LEU A 163 -8.32 0.64 -16.07
C LEU A 163 -9.37 1.73 -16.32
N VAL A 164 -9.41 2.29 -17.53
CA VAL A 164 -10.43 3.27 -17.91
C VAL A 164 -11.84 2.69 -17.85
N ALA A 165 -12.03 1.45 -18.31
CA ALA A 165 -13.33 0.77 -18.26
C ALA A 165 -13.83 0.56 -16.82
N MET A 166 -12.91 0.41 -15.86
CA MET A 166 -13.21 0.35 -14.43
C MET A 166 -13.40 1.73 -13.78
N GLY A 167 -13.30 2.82 -14.56
CA GLY A 167 -13.44 4.18 -14.07
C GLY A 167 -12.19 4.72 -13.36
N ALA A 168 -11.02 4.11 -13.58
CA ALA A 168 -9.77 4.65 -13.06
C ALA A 168 -9.50 6.03 -13.67
N SER A 169 -8.94 6.92 -12.86
CA SER A 169 -8.34 8.16 -13.30
C SER A 169 -6.96 7.91 -13.92
N TYR A 170 -6.44 8.92 -14.61
CA TYR A 170 -5.08 8.85 -15.15
C TYR A 170 -4.03 8.64 -14.06
N GLY A 171 -4.17 9.32 -12.92
CA GLY A 171 -3.27 9.15 -11.78
C GLY A 171 -3.28 7.72 -11.22
N GLU A 172 -4.46 7.11 -11.06
CA GLU A 172 -4.58 5.70 -10.65
C GLU A 172 -3.94 4.74 -11.65
N SER A 173 -4.06 5.04 -12.95
CA SER A 173 -3.47 4.21 -14.01
C SER A 173 -1.94 4.30 -14.05
N VAL A 174 -1.41 5.50 -13.86
CA VAL A 174 0.02 5.75 -13.71
C VAL A 174 0.57 5.02 -12.47
N THR A 175 -0.18 5.03 -11.36
CA THR A 175 0.21 4.28 -10.16
C THR A 175 0.18 2.77 -10.39
N TYR A 176 -0.86 2.23 -11.05
CA TYR A 176 -0.92 0.83 -11.41
C TYR A 176 0.26 0.42 -12.29
N TRP A 177 0.63 1.26 -13.26
CA TRP A 177 1.79 1.04 -14.14
C TRP A 177 3.09 0.95 -13.33
N TRP A 178 3.35 1.89 -12.42
CA TRP A 178 4.50 1.82 -11.53
C TRP A 178 4.51 0.55 -10.66
N TYR A 179 3.37 0.25 -10.03
CA TYR A 179 3.22 -0.93 -9.17
C TYR A 179 3.43 -2.25 -9.93
N SER A 180 3.03 -2.29 -11.20
CA SER A 180 3.17 -3.48 -12.06
C SER A 180 4.56 -3.64 -12.68
N GLY A 181 5.56 -2.86 -12.24
CA GLY A 181 6.91 -2.90 -12.79
C GLY A 181 7.03 -2.21 -14.16
N MET A 182 6.23 -1.17 -14.39
CA MET A 182 6.25 -0.32 -15.59
C MET A 182 6.17 -1.12 -16.89
N PRO A 183 5.15 -1.99 -17.06
CA PRO A 183 5.08 -2.87 -18.22
C PRO A 183 4.94 -2.07 -19.51
N THR A 184 5.77 -2.40 -20.51
CA THR A 184 5.80 -1.74 -21.83
C THR A 184 4.45 -1.77 -22.55
N ARG A 185 3.59 -2.75 -22.26
CA ARG A 185 2.23 -2.82 -22.83
C ARG A 185 1.34 -1.60 -22.49
N MET A 186 1.69 -0.84 -21.46
CA MET A 186 0.97 0.36 -21.03
C MET A 186 1.64 1.65 -21.48
N ASP A 187 2.91 1.60 -21.87
CA ASP A 187 3.73 2.72 -22.33
C ASP A 187 4.15 2.42 -23.78
N ALA A 188 3.25 2.73 -24.71
CA ALA A 188 3.27 2.19 -26.06
C ALA A 188 4.51 2.67 -26.87
N ASP A 189 5.04 3.84 -26.55
CA ASP A 189 6.22 4.41 -27.19
C ASP A 189 7.48 4.33 -26.31
N GLY A 190 7.36 3.90 -25.05
CA GLY A 190 8.48 3.70 -24.13
C GLY A 190 9.08 5.00 -23.63
N ASN A 191 8.33 6.10 -23.66
CA ASN A 191 8.80 7.42 -23.24
C ASN A 191 8.68 7.64 -21.72
N GLY A 192 8.17 6.65 -20.97
CA GLY A 192 7.92 6.74 -19.54
C GLY A 192 6.57 7.35 -19.17
N ILE A 193 5.65 7.50 -20.12
CA ILE A 193 4.31 8.07 -19.96
C ILE A 193 3.29 7.00 -20.35
N PRO A 194 2.77 6.23 -19.38
CA PRO A 194 1.80 5.20 -19.69
C PRO A 194 0.46 5.82 -20.10
N CYS A 195 -0.32 5.02 -20.82
CA CYS A 195 -1.74 5.23 -21.12
C CYS A 195 -2.09 6.48 -21.92
N GLU A 196 -1.11 7.15 -22.54
CA GLU A 196 -1.32 8.32 -23.40
C GLU A 196 -2.14 8.05 -24.66
N THR A 197 -2.27 6.77 -25.06
CA THR A 197 -3.13 6.35 -26.17
C THR A 197 -4.60 6.16 -25.77
N VAL A 198 -4.90 6.14 -24.46
CA VAL A 198 -6.25 5.89 -23.93
C VAL A 198 -6.82 7.12 -23.22
N TYR A 199 -6.00 7.84 -22.46
CA TYR A 199 -6.41 9.10 -21.84
C TYR A 199 -6.15 10.28 -22.77
N SER A 200 -6.95 11.35 -22.62
CA SER A 200 -6.76 12.53 -23.45
C SER A 200 -5.43 13.22 -23.13
N ALA A 201 -4.80 13.79 -24.16
CA ALA A 201 -3.55 14.55 -24.01
C ALA A 201 -3.67 15.69 -22.98
N VAL A 202 -4.86 16.26 -22.80
CA VAL A 202 -5.11 17.30 -21.78
C VAL A 202 -4.91 16.72 -20.37
N VAL A 203 -5.49 15.56 -20.07
CA VAL A 203 -5.36 14.91 -18.76
C VAL A 203 -3.93 14.45 -18.50
N VAL A 204 -3.29 13.87 -19.51
CA VAL A 204 -1.88 13.43 -19.45
C VAL A 204 -0.96 14.63 -19.17
N ASN A 205 -1.03 15.68 -19.99
CA ASN A 205 -0.20 16.88 -19.80
C ASN A 205 -0.47 17.55 -18.46
N ALA A 206 -1.73 17.61 -18.02
CA ALA A 206 -2.07 18.18 -16.72
C ALA A 206 -1.40 17.41 -15.58
N PHE A 207 -1.25 16.08 -15.68
CA PHE A 207 -0.60 15.28 -14.64
C PHE A 207 0.92 15.49 -14.59
N TRP A 208 1.60 15.50 -15.75
CA TRP A 208 3.06 15.54 -15.82
C TRP A 208 3.69 16.93 -15.74
N ARG A 209 2.88 18.00 -15.88
CA ARG A 209 3.36 19.39 -15.76
C ARG A 209 3.15 20.01 -14.36
N GLN A 210 2.74 19.21 -13.38
CA GLN A 210 2.57 19.61 -11.97
C GLN A 210 3.85 19.40 -11.16
#